data_AF-A0A7C5U3F0-F1
#
_entry.id   AF-A0A7C5U3F0-F1
#
_cell.length_a   1.000
_cell.length_b   1.000
_cell.length_c   1.000
_cell.angle_alpha   90.00
_cell.angle_beta   90.00
_cell.angle_gamma   90.00
#
_symmetry.space_group_name_H-M   'P 1'
#
loop_
_entity.id
_entity.type
_entity.pdbx_description
1 polymer ?
#
loop_
_entity_poly.entity_id
_entity_poly.type
_entity_poly.pdbx_seq_one_letter_code
_entity_poly.pdbx_strand_id
1 'polypeptide(L)' 'MLIILEFREDPKALYNLLYPIYKVGGFDMELDSDRLVVKISSENSIRARQILNSILRLTSTAEEIMNKL' A
#
# COMPACT_ATOMS: atom_id res chain seq x y z
N MET A 1 16.80 1.84 -3.69
CA MET A 1 16.06 0.56 -3.78
C MET A 1 14.62 0.86 -4.18
N LEU A 2 14.06 0.05 -5.08
CA LEU A 2 12.67 0.15 -5.51
C LEU A 2 11.94 -1.14 -5.13
N ILE A 3 10.81 -1.01 -4.43
CA ILE A 3 9.87 -2.10 -4.16
C ILE A 3 8.56 -1.75 -4.87
N ILE A 4 7.97 -2.74 -5.54
CA ILE A 4 6.67 -2.62 -6.20
C ILE A 4 5.75 -3.68 -5.60
N LEU A 5 4.57 -3.24 -5.15
CA LEU A 5 3.49 -4.11 -4.71
C LEU A 5 2.32 -3.95 -5.68
N GLU A 6 1.70 -5.07 -6.06
CA GLU A 6 0.50 -5.09 -6.90
C GLU A 6 -0.64 -5.77 -6.15
N PHE A 7 -1.74 -5.05 -5.95
CA PHE A 7 -2.94 -5.55 -5.31
C PHE A 7 -4.06 -5.65 -6.34
N ARG A 8 -4.61 -6.85 -6.52
CA ARG A 8 -5.71 -7.13 -7.47
C ARG A 8 -7.07 -7.34 -6.78
N GLU A 9 -7.04 -7.64 -5.49
CA GLU A 9 -8.23 -7.78 -4.67
C GLU A 9 -8.64 -6.40 -4.13
N ASP A 10 -9.89 -6.01 -4.38
CA ASP A 10 -10.50 -4.72 -4.00
C ASP A 10 -9.58 -3.49 -4.15
N PRO A 11 -8.98 -3.25 -5.34
CA PRO A 11 -7.94 -2.22 -5.52
C PRO A 11 -8.45 -0.80 -5.21
N LYS A 12 -9.73 -0.53 -5.45
CA LYS A 12 -10.37 0.75 -5.13
C LYS A 12 -10.49 0.98 -3.63
N ALA A 13 -10.86 -0.04 -2.87
CA ALA A 13 -10.99 0.06 -1.41
C ALA A 13 -9.62 0.32 -0.79
N LEU A 14 -8.61 -0.43 -1.24
CA LEU A 14 -7.24 -0.28 -0.77
C LEU A 14 -6.63 1.08 -1.14
N TYR A 15 -6.92 1.60 -2.35
CA TYR A 15 -6.52 2.94 -2.75
C TYR A 15 -7.10 3.99 -1.81
N ASN A 16 -8.40 3.93 -1.54
CA ASN A 16 -9.08 4.87 -0.64
C ASN A 16 -8.53 4.80 0.79
N LEU A 17 -8.15 3.61 1.27
CA LEU A 17 -7.52 3.42 2.57
C LEU A 17 -6.13 4.09 2.65
N LEU A 18 -5.32 3.97 1.59
CA LEU A 18 -3.94 4.48 1.55
C LEU A 18 -3.86 5.95 1.09
N TYR A 19 -4.88 6.47 0.42
CA TYR A 19 -4.94 7.84 -0.11
C TYR A 19 -4.69 8.96 0.92
N PRO A 20 -5.12 8.85 2.19
CA PRO A 20 -4.81 9.86 3.19
C PRO A 20 -3.33 9.94 3.55
N ILE A 21 -2.56 8.85 3.35
CA ILE A 21 -1.19 8.74 3.87
C ILE A 21 -0.10 8.67 2.80
N TYR A 22 -0.41 8.34 1.53
CA TYR A 22 0.63 8.08 0.53
C TYR A 22 1.62 9.24 0.33
N LYS A 23 1.13 10.49 0.22
CA LYS A 23 1.99 11.67 0.00
C LYS A 23 3.02 11.92 1.09
N VAL A 24 2.73 11.52 2.33
CA VAL A 24 3.64 11.70 3.48
C VAL A 24 4.34 10.40 3.89
N GLY A 25 3.82 9.25 3.44
CA GLY A 25 4.29 7.91 3.79
C GLY A 25 5.55 7.47 3.05
N GLY A 26 6.05 8.26 2.08
CA GLY A 26 7.25 7.93 1.32
C GLY A 26 7.04 6.80 0.31
N PHE A 27 5.83 6.72 -0.25
CA PHE A 27 5.49 5.80 -1.33
C PHE A 27 4.53 6.46 -2.31
N ASP A 28 4.64 6.10 -3.58
CA ASP A 28 3.70 6.49 -4.62
C ASP A 28 2.69 5.37 -4.86
N MET A 29 1.54 5.71 -5.42
CA MET A 29 0.54 4.72 -5.79
C MET A 29 -0.24 5.13 -7.03
N GLU A 30 -0.60 4.14 -7.84
CA GLU A 30 -1.34 4.27 -9.09
C GLU A 30 -2.48 3.26 -9.08
N LEU A 31 -3.71 3.74 -9.31
CA LEU A 31 -4.90 2.89 -9.42
C LEU A 31 -5.24 2.70 -10.90
N ASP A 32 -5.08 1.47 -11.37
CA ASP A 32 -5.61 1.00 -12.66
C ASP A 32 -7.02 0.42 -12.46
N SER A 33 -7.70 0.10 -13.56
CA SER A 33 -9.09 -0.41 -13.53
C SER A 33 -9.24 -1.73 -12.76
N ASP A 34 -8.20 -2.57 -12.72
CA ASP A 34 -8.18 -3.92 -12.15
C ASP A 34 -7.11 -4.14 -11.08
N ARG A 35 -6.29 -3.12 -10.77
CA ARG A 35 -5.21 -3.26 -9.78
C ARG A 35 -4.78 -1.94 -9.16
N LEU A 36 -4.23 -2.01 -7.96
CA LEU A 36 -3.52 -0.94 -7.30
C LEU A 36 -2.02 -1.26 -7.28
N VAL A 37 -1.20 -0.35 -7.81
CA VAL A 37 0.25 -0.45 -7.79
C VAL A 37 0.79 0.51 -6.73
N VAL A 38 1.60 0.01 -5.80
CA VAL A 38 2.29 0.82 -4.79
C VAL A 38 3.80 0.75 -5.03
N LYS A 39 4.45 1.91 -5.14
CA LYS A 39 5.87 2.05 -5.44
C LYS A 39 6.58 2.68 -4.24
N ILE A 40 7.52 1.96 -3.65
CA ILE A 40 8.32 2.45 -2.52
C ILE A 40 9.74 2.68 -3.03
N SER A 41 10.14 3.95 -3.12
CA SER A 41 11.49 4.35 -3.52
C SER A 41 12.24 4.93 -2.33
N SER A 42 13.35 4.30 -1.93
CA SER A 42 14.23 4.83 -0.89
C SER A 42 15.67 4.43 -1.13
N GLU A 43 16.59 5.35 -0.86
CA GLU A 43 18.03 5.07 -0.81
C GLU A 43 18.41 4.20 0.39
N ASN A 44 17.60 4.23 1.45
CA ASN A 44 17.81 3.44 2.66
C ASN A 44 16.92 2.19 2.66
N SER A 45 17.55 1.01 2.63
CA SER A 45 16.86 -0.29 2.59
C SER A 45 16.04 -0.58 3.84
N ILE A 46 16.50 -0.13 5.02
CA ILE A 46 15.77 -0.25 6.30
C ILE A 46 14.49 0.57 6.23
N ARG A 47 14.58 1.82 5.75
CA ARG A 47 13.41 2.72 5.63
C ARG A 47 12.38 2.16 4.65
N ALA A 48 12.80 1.70 3.48
CA ALA A 48 11.89 1.07 2.53
C ALA A 48 11.21 -0.18 3.10
N ARG A 49 11.94 -1.01 3.87
CA ARG A 49 11.36 -2.17 4.57
C ARG A 49 10.34 -1.76 5.63
N GLN A 50 10.58 -0.67 6.36
CA GLN A 50 9.62 -0.14 7.33
C GLN A 50 8.32 0.33 6.65
N ILE A 51 8.45 1.04 5.52
CA ILE A 51 7.29 1.49 4.74
C ILE A 51 6.49 0.28 4.21
N LEU A 52 7.19 -0.70 3.63
CA LEU A 52 6.59 -1.96 3.18
C LEU A 52 5.79 -2.64 4.30
N ASN A 53 6.41 -2.83 5.46
CA ASN A 53 5.77 -3.49 6.59
C ASN A 53 4.55 -2.71 7.12
N SER A 54 4.58 -1.38 7.06
CA SER A 54 3.43 -0.56 7.45
C SER A 54 2.27 -0.71 6.46
N ILE A 55 2.55 -0.73 5.16
CA ILE A 55 1.51 -0.96 4.13
C ILE A 55 0.87 -2.33 4.33
N LEU A 56 1.68 -3.40 4.41
CA LEU A 56 1.16 -4.77 4.57
C LEU A 56 0.32 -4.96 5.85
N ARG A 57 0.67 -4.28 6.94
CA ARG A 57 -0.14 -4.32 8.17
C ARG A 57 -1.46 -3.60 8.02
N LEU A 58 -1.47 -2.44 7.34
CA LEU A 58 -2.70 -1.70 7.08
C LEU A 58 -3.64 -2.50 6.17
N THR A 59 -3.12 -3.14 5.12
CA THR A 59 -3.93 -3.97 4.23
C THR A 59 -4.54 -5.16 4.97
N SER A 60 -3.72 -5.89 5.73
CA SER A 60 -4.18 -7.03 6.53
C SER A 60 -5.21 -6.62 7.59
N THR A 61 -5.04 -5.47 8.25
CA THR A 61 -6.00 -4.97 9.23
C THR A 61 -7.33 -4.60 8.56
N ALA A 62 -7.29 -4.01 7.36
CA ALA A 62 -8.50 -3.66 6.62
C ALA A 62 -9.27 -4.91 6.17
N GLU A 63 -8.57 -5.92 5.66
CA GLU A 63 -9.16 -7.22 5.31
C GLU A 63 -9.85 -7.87 6.53
N GLU A 64 -9.21 -7.86 7.69
CA GLU A 64 -9.82 -8.40 8.91
C GLU A 64 -11.09 -7.65 9.35
N ILE A 65 -11.14 -6.34 9.17
CA ILE A 65 -12.33 -5.53 9.50
C ILE A 65 -13.45 -5.83 8.50
N MET A 66 -13.14 -5.90 7.20
CA MET A 66 -14.13 -6.20 6.15
C MET A 66 -14.71 -7.61 6.31
N ASN A 67 -13.89 -8.60 6.70
CA ASN A 67 -14.34 -9.98 6.90
C ASN A 67 -15.17 -10.19 8.18
N LYS A 68 -15.20 -9.21 9.09
CA LYS A 68 -15.98 -9.27 10.35
C LYS A 68 -17.31 -8.53 10.27
N LEU A 69 -17.52 -7.72 9.23
CA LEU A 69 -18.76 -6.98 8.95
C LEU A 69 -19.68 -7.78 8.04
#